data_AF-A0A0B6XCK0-F1
#
_entry.id   AF-A0A0B6XCK0-F1
#
_cell.length_a   1.000
_cell.length_b   1.000
_cell.length_c   1.000
_cell.angle_alpha   90.00
_cell.angle_beta   90.00
_cell.angle_gamma   90.00
#
_symmetry.space_group_name_H-M   'P 1'
#
loop_
_entity.id
_entity.type
_entity.pdbx_description
1 polymer ?
#
loop_
_entity_poly.entity_id
_entity_poly.type
_entity_poly.pdbx_seq_one_letter_code
_entity_poly.pdbx_strand_id
1 'polypeptide(L)'
;MHWVASKAIYFNEFQEIPLVIFSEGCVIRECAIKTLENVDKPYFFVYVSSSFENIKSAVEHGLGVSLLPLRALTNDLYVLSSEHGVPSVPAIKLVLHIAAQGDLYEFFADYLRRSLSE
;
A
#
# COMPACT_ATOMS: atom_id res chain seq x y z
N MET A 1 -5.76 -1.84 2.56
CA MET A 1 -4.30 -1.70 2.45
C MET A 1 -3.70 -2.44 3.62
N HIS A 2 -2.56 -3.11 3.43
CA HIS A 2 -1.96 -3.96 4.45
C HIS A 2 -0.47 -3.63 4.56
N TRP A 3 0.00 -3.53 5.80
CA TRP A 3 1.43 -3.55 6.08
C TRP A 3 1.97 -4.94 5.81
N VAL A 4 3.08 -5.03 5.10
CA VAL A 4 3.68 -6.28 4.64
C VAL A 4 5.18 -6.29 4.79
N ALA A 5 5.74 -7.46 5.07
CA ALA A 5 7.17 -7.74 5.15
C ALA A 5 7.44 -9.15 4.58
N SER A 6 8.70 -9.58 4.47
CA SER A 6 9.03 -10.97 4.07
C SER A 6 8.71 -12.01 5.15
N LYS A 7 8.52 -11.58 6.40
CA LYS A 7 8.22 -12.43 7.55
C LYS A 7 7.56 -11.61 8.67
N ALA A 8 7.08 -12.29 9.71
CA ALA A 8 6.59 -11.65 10.92
C ALA A 8 7.68 -10.74 11.52
N ILE A 9 7.29 -9.51 11.81
CA ILE A 9 8.10 -8.49 12.50
C ILE A 9 7.19 -7.70 13.42
N TYR A 10 7.72 -7.11 14.48
CA TYR A 10 6.93 -6.28 15.39
C TYR A 10 7.43 -4.84 15.34
N PHE A 11 6.54 -3.89 15.06
CA PHE A 11 6.93 -2.48 14.90
C PHE A 11 7.58 -1.90 16.16
N ASN A 12 7.23 -2.39 17.34
CA ASN A 12 7.82 -1.96 18.62
C ASN A 12 9.29 -2.38 18.78
N GLU A 13 9.78 -3.39 18.05
CA GLU A 13 11.18 -3.84 18.10
C GLU A 13 12.12 -2.96 17.26
N PHE A 14 11.57 -2.15 16.35
CA PHE A 14 12.34 -1.24 15.50
C PHE A 14 12.39 0.15 16.10
N GLN A 15 13.57 0.77 16.17
CA GLN A 15 13.66 2.20 16.49
C GLN A 15 13.04 3.04 15.37
N GLU A 16 13.40 2.72 14.11
CA GLU A 16 12.84 3.32 12.91
C GLU A 16 12.41 2.23 11.91
N ILE A 17 11.26 2.40 11.26
CA ILE A 17 10.74 1.44 10.28
C ILE A 17 11.48 1.58 8.94
N PRO A 18 12.08 0.50 8.40
CA PRO A 18 12.71 0.51 7.08
C PRO A 18 11.64 0.42 5.99
N LEU A 19 11.31 1.53 5.34
CA LEU A 19 10.25 1.58 4.34
C LEU A 19 10.76 1.32 2.92
N VAL A 20 10.18 0.29 2.29
CA VAL A 20 10.22 0.06 0.85
C VAL A 20 8.98 0.74 0.28
N ILE A 21 9.14 1.88 -0.38
CA ILE A 21 8.00 2.78 -0.62
C ILE A 21 7.96 3.35 -2.03
N PHE A 22 6.75 3.75 -2.45
CA PHE A 22 6.56 4.40 -3.75
C PHE A 22 7.25 5.77 -3.82
N SER A 23 7.53 6.24 -5.04
CA SER A 23 8.01 7.60 -5.29
C SER A 23 7.06 8.69 -4.76
N GLU A 24 7.59 9.91 -4.60
CA GLU A 24 6.83 11.08 -4.18
C GLU A 24 5.60 11.34 -5.08
N GLY A 25 4.52 11.86 -4.49
CA GLY A 25 3.22 12.06 -5.15
C GLY A 25 2.34 10.80 -5.25
N CYS A 26 2.83 9.64 -4.80
CA CYS A 26 2.00 8.44 -4.73
C CYS A 26 1.09 8.47 -3.49
N VAL A 27 -0.22 8.31 -3.70
CA VAL A 27 -1.22 8.23 -2.62
C VAL A 27 -0.92 7.13 -1.59
N ILE A 28 -0.33 6.01 -2.01
CA ILE A 28 0.05 4.91 -1.11
C ILE A 28 1.21 5.34 -0.21
N ARG A 29 2.21 6.04 -0.76
CA ARG A 29 3.33 6.59 0.02
C ARG A 29 2.81 7.57 1.07
N GLU A 30 1.99 8.53 0.65
CA GLU A 30 1.41 9.52 1.57
C GLU A 30 0.60 8.86 2.68
N CYS A 31 -0.20 7.84 2.33
CA CYS A 31 -0.98 7.07 3.31
C CYS A 31 -0.07 6.38 4.34
N ALA A 32 0.99 5.70 3.89
CA ALA A 32 1.93 5.02 4.77
C ALA A 32 2.64 6.00 5.71
N ILE A 33 3.17 7.10 5.17
CA ILE A 33 3.87 8.14 5.94
C ILE A 33 2.95 8.76 7.00
N LYS A 34 1.79 9.28 6.58
CA LYS A 34 0.82 9.91 7.50
C LYS A 34 0.38 8.94 8.60
N THR A 35 0.22 7.66 8.27
CA THR A 35 -0.16 6.65 9.25
C THR A 35 0.93 6.47 10.32
N LEU A 36 2.21 6.47 9.95
CA LEU A 36 3.33 6.37 10.89
C LEU A 36 3.52 7.65 11.71
N GLU A 37 3.41 8.82 11.06
CA GLU A 37 3.47 10.13 11.72
C GLU A 37 2.37 10.28 12.78
N ASN A 38 1.15 9.82 12.50
CA ASN A 38 0.02 9.91 13.44
C ASN A 38 0.20 9.09 14.73
N VAL A 39 1.12 8.12 14.74
CA VAL A 39 1.46 7.31 15.92
C VAL A 39 2.89 7.57 16.39
N ASP A 40 3.49 8.67 15.95
CA ASP A 40 4.85 9.09 16.27
C ASP A 40 5.89 7.98 16.04
N LYS A 41 5.71 7.18 14.98
CA LYS A 41 6.61 6.07 14.65
C LYS A 41 7.68 6.53 13.65
N PRO A 42 8.97 6.60 14.05
CA PRO A 42 10.04 6.98 13.13
C PRO A 42 10.19 5.98 11.99
N TYR A 43 10.63 6.47 10.85
CA TYR A 43 10.88 5.67 9.65
C TYR A 43 11.97 6.30 8.79
N PHE A 44 12.55 5.48 7.93
CA PHE A 44 13.44 5.94 6.86
C PHE A 44 13.15 5.17 5.58
N PHE A 45 13.55 5.73 4.44
CA PHE A 45 13.36 5.08 3.14
C PHE A 45 14.58 4.22 2.81
N VAL A 46 14.43 2.90 2.93
CA VAL A 46 15.49 1.95 2.54
C VAL A 46 15.49 1.71 1.03
N TYR A 47 14.33 1.87 0.38
CA TYR A 47 14.19 1.74 -1.07
C TYR A 47 13.00 2.54 -1.59
N VAL A 48 13.19 3.19 -2.74
CA VAL A 48 12.16 4.00 -3.39
C VAL A 48 12.04 3.61 -4.86
N SER A 49 10.82 3.36 -5.33
CA SER A 49 10.56 3.09 -6.75
C SER A 49 9.14 3.50 -7.16
N SER A 50 8.95 3.87 -8.42
CA SER A 50 7.62 4.07 -9.01
C SER A 50 7.00 2.77 -9.54
N SER A 51 7.77 1.67 -9.61
CA SER A 51 7.32 0.37 -10.08
C SER A 51 6.75 -0.46 -8.94
N PHE A 52 5.49 -0.86 -9.08
CA PHE A 52 4.82 -1.76 -8.14
C PHE A 52 5.58 -3.09 -7.96
N GLU A 53 6.03 -3.69 -9.07
CA GLU A 53 6.79 -4.95 -9.03
C GLU A 53 8.13 -4.81 -8.32
N ASN A 54 8.80 -3.66 -8.46
CA ASN A 54 10.05 -3.42 -7.73
C ASN A 54 9.81 -3.30 -6.21
N ILE A 55 8.75 -2.59 -5.81
CA ILE A 55 8.37 -2.50 -4.39
C ILE A 55 8.05 -3.88 -3.84
N LYS A 56 7.20 -4.62 -4.53
CA LYS A 56 6.80 -5.98 -4.15
C LYS A 56 8.03 -6.89 -4.00
N SER A 57 8.87 -6.96 -5.03
CA SER A 57 10.06 -7.82 -5.05
C SER A 57 11.05 -7.46 -3.94
N ALA A 58 11.27 -6.16 -3.68
CA ALA A 58 12.15 -5.71 -2.61
C ALA A 58 11.65 -6.14 -1.22
N VAL A 59 10.33 -6.12 -0.98
CA VAL A 59 9.75 -6.60 0.28
C VAL A 59 9.86 -8.12 0.39
N GLU A 60 9.54 -8.87 -0.67
CA GLU A 60 9.66 -10.34 -0.71
C GLU A 60 11.08 -10.80 -0.34
N HIS A 61 12.10 -10.06 -0.80
CA HIS A 61 13.51 -10.34 -0.49
C HIS A 61 14.00 -9.72 0.84
N GLY A 62 13.09 -9.20 1.66
CA GLY A 62 13.38 -8.76 3.03
C GLY A 62 14.08 -7.42 3.15
N LEU A 63 14.01 -6.55 2.14
CA LEU A 63 14.64 -5.23 2.19
C LEU A 63 13.97 -4.30 3.23
N GLY A 64 12.70 -4.52 3.54
CA GLY A 64 11.98 -3.75 4.55
C GLY A 64 10.47 -4.01 4.53
N VAL A 65 9.72 -3.01 4.96
CA VAL A 65 8.26 -3.04 5.12
C VAL A 65 7.61 -2.16 4.05
N SER A 66 6.47 -2.57 3.52
CA SER A 66 5.67 -1.72 2.64
C SER A 66 4.19 -1.73 2.98
N LEU A 67 3.45 -0.84 2.34
CA LEU A 67 2.01 -0.78 2.37
C LEU A 67 1.45 -1.20 1.00
N LEU A 68 0.86 -2.38 0.92
CA LEU A 68 0.37 -2.95 -0.35
C LEU A 68 -1.13 -3.32 -0.29
N PRO A 69 -1.85 -3.31 -1.43
CA PRO A 69 -3.23 -3.80 -1.47
C PRO A 69 -3.28 -5.33 -1.34
N LEU A 70 -4.38 -5.89 -0.82
CA LEU A 70 -4.52 -7.34 -0.56
C LEU A 70 -4.24 -8.21 -1.81
N ARG A 71 -4.64 -7.73 -2.99
CA ARG A 71 -4.39 -8.41 -4.27
C ARG A 71 -2.90 -8.54 -4.65
N ALA A 72 -2.02 -7.81 -3.98
CA ALA A 72 -0.57 -7.86 -4.18
C ALA A 72 0.09 -9.06 -3.51
N LEU A 73 -0.63 -9.68 -2.56
CA LEU A 73 -0.06 -10.64 -1.64
C LEU A 73 0.22 -11.96 -2.34
N THR A 74 1.46 -12.39 -2.26
CA THR A 74 1.96 -13.72 -2.61
C THR A 74 2.22 -14.50 -1.33
N ASN A 75 2.53 -15.80 -1.45
CA ASN A 75 2.95 -16.61 -0.30
C ASN A 75 4.28 -16.14 0.31
N ASP A 76 5.06 -15.34 -0.43
CA ASP A 76 6.35 -14.78 0.00
C ASP A 76 6.21 -13.46 0.76
N LEU A 77 4.98 -12.95 0.90
CA LEU A 77 4.65 -11.76 1.69
C LEU A 77 3.90 -12.15 2.95
N TYR A 78 4.39 -11.66 4.08
CA TYR A 78 3.76 -11.76 5.37
C TYR A 78 2.92 -10.51 5.65
N VAL A 79 1.62 -10.68 5.86
CA VAL A 79 0.70 -9.60 6.24
C VAL A 79 0.79 -9.35 7.73
N LEU A 80 1.13 -8.12 8.10
CA LEU A 80 1.21 -7.69 9.49
C LEU A 80 -0.18 -7.26 9.98
N SER A 81 -0.64 -7.92 11.04
CA SER A 81 -1.88 -7.60 11.75
C SER A 81 -1.63 -6.65 12.93
N SER A 82 -2.68 -6.23 13.63
CA SER A 82 -2.58 -5.43 14.85
C SER A 82 -1.72 -6.06 15.96
N GLU A 83 -1.59 -7.39 15.99
CA GLU A 83 -0.73 -8.09 16.98
C GLU A 83 0.76 -7.76 16.79
N HIS A 84 1.13 -7.32 15.59
CA HIS A 84 2.49 -6.90 15.22
C HIS A 84 2.76 -5.44 15.58
N GLY A 85 1.80 -4.74 16.19
CA GLY A 85 1.90 -3.33 16.55
C GLY A 85 1.84 -2.39 15.34
N VAL A 86 1.38 -2.86 14.18
CA VAL A 86 1.22 -1.98 13.01
C VAL A 86 0.00 -1.07 13.19
N PRO A 87 0.11 0.22 12.81
CA PRO A 87 -1.01 1.15 12.89
C PRO A 87 -2.08 0.81 11.83
N SER A 88 -3.33 1.12 12.17
CA SER A 88 -4.46 0.99 11.23
C SER A 88 -4.29 1.96 10.06
N VAL A 89 -4.64 1.50 8.86
CA VAL A 89 -4.45 2.26 7.62
C VAL A 89 -5.81 2.53 6.98
N PRO A 90 -6.09 3.78 6.53
CA PRO A 90 -7.34 4.06 5.85
C PRO A 90 -7.46 3.30 4.51
N ALA A 91 -8.70 3.07 4.09
CA ALA A 91 -8.96 2.54 2.76
C ALA A 91 -8.56 3.55 1.68
N ILE A 92 -7.84 3.09 0.66
CA ILE A 92 -7.57 3.86 -0.55
C ILE A 92 -8.64 3.51 -1.57
N LYS A 93 -9.32 4.53 -2.12
CA LYS A 93 -10.38 4.36 -3.12
C LYS A 93 -9.80 4.50 -4.52
N LEU A 94 -10.11 3.55 -5.39
CA LEU A 94 -9.93 3.70 -6.83
C LEU A 94 -11.12 4.50 -7.38
N VAL A 95 -10.85 5.51 -8.20
CA VAL A 95 -11.87 6.39 -8.77
C VAL A 95 -11.73 6.45 -10.28
N LEU A 96 -12.87 6.51 -10.97
CA LEU A 96 -12.92 6.86 -12.39
C LEU A 96 -13.02 8.38 -12.51
N HIS A 97 -11.98 9.02 -13.03
CA HIS A 97 -11.97 10.45 -13.28
C HIS A 97 -12.33 10.74 -14.75
N ILE A 98 -13.27 11.66 -14.98
CA ILE A 98 -13.83 11.96 -16.30
C ILE A 98 -13.37 13.36 -16.72
N ALA A 99 -12.58 13.44 -17.78
CA ALA A 99 -12.05 14.71 -18.28
C ALA A 99 -13.03 15.45 -19.21
N ALA A 100 -13.91 14.73 -19.90
CA ALA A 100 -14.92 15.28 -20.80
C ALA A 100 -16.19 14.43 -20.74
N GLN A 101 -17.35 15.08 -20.75
CA GLN A 101 -18.65 14.41 -20.72
C GLN A 101 -19.02 13.83 -22.10
N GLY A 102 -19.70 12.68 -22.10
CA GLY A 102 -20.26 12.03 -23.28
C GLY A 102 -20.68 10.58 -23.00
N ASP A 103 -21.54 10.03 -23.84
CA ASP A 103 -22.23 8.74 -23.58
C ASP A 103 -21.28 7.56 -23.30
N LEU A 104 -20.05 7.58 -23.85
CA LEU A 104 -19.07 6.51 -23.66
C LEU A 104 -18.65 6.31 -22.20
N TYR A 105 -18.54 7.38 -21.40
CA TYR A 105 -18.17 7.21 -19.99
C TYR A 105 -19.32 6.58 -19.20
N GLU A 106 -20.57 6.86 -19.56
CA GLU A 106 -21.75 6.28 -18.90
C GLU A 106 -21.80 4.78 -19.14
N PHE A 107 -21.65 4.37 -20.40
CA PHE A 107 -21.56 2.95 -20.76
C PHE A 107 -20.40 2.24 -20.03
N PHE A 108 -19.22 2.85 -19.99
CA PHE A 108 -18.07 2.26 -19.30
C PHE A 108 -18.25 2.21 -17.77
N ALA A 109 -18.82 3.26 -17.17
CA ALA A 109 -19.13 3.28 -15.74
C ALA A 109 -20.17 2.21 -15.37
N ASP A 110 -21.21 2.03 -16.19
CA ASP A 110 -22.20 0.99 -16.00
C ASP A 110 -21.62 -0.41 -16.15
N TYR A 111 -20.73 -0.61 -17.14
CA TYR A 111 -19.98 -1.85 -17.29
C TYR A 111 -19.16 -2.16 -16.02
N LEU A 112 -18.37 -1.20 -15.53
CA LEU A 112 -17.58 -1.38 -14.31
C LEU A 112 -18.45 -1.68 -13.08
N ARG A 113 -19.59 -0.99 -12.92
CA ARG A 113 -20.52 -1.24 -11.80
C ARG A 113 -21.05 -2.67 -11.81
N ARG A 114 -21.41 -3.20 -12.98
CA ARG A 114 -21.89 -4.58 -13.13
C ARG A 114 -20.78 -5.57 -12.84
N SER A 115 -19.61 -5.42 -13.47
CA SER A 115 -18.49 -6.34 -13.31
C SER A 115 -17.84 -6.35 -11.92
N LEU A 116 -17.99 -5.28 -11.13
CA LEU A 116 -17.45 -5.21 -9.77
C LEU A 116 -18.47 -5.62 -8.69
N SER A 117 -19.72 -5.89 -9.06
CA SER A 117 -20.77 -6.35 -8.13
C SER A 117 -20.92 -7.88 -8.10
N GLU A 118 -20.18 -8.59 -8.97
CA GLU A 118 -20.05 -10.06 -9.05
C GLU A 118 -18.80 -10.52 -8.31
#